data_AF-A0A2V7GND2-F1
#
_entry.id   AF-A0A2V7GND2-F1
#
_cell.length_a   1.000
_cell.length_b   1.000
_cell.length_c   1.000
_cell.angle_alpha   90.00
_cell.angle_beta   90.00
_cell.angle_gamma   90.00
#
_symmetry.space_group_name_H-M   'P 1'
#
loop_
_entity.id
_entity.type
_entity.pdbx_description
1 polymer ?
#
loop_
_entity_poly.entity_id
_entity_poly.type
_entity_poly.pdbx_seq_one_letter_code
_entity_poly.pdbx_strand_id
1 'polypeptide(L)'
;MLETLTRLRRATGLPHRVVVDEAHYFLNRLDDPALFDRELGGYLLVTYRISDLSSDILAASEAAIVTRIEDRRQALALLTVAPGAAPSEWLAMLASLGIDEAALLPRLGETGDSVKRFRVAPRLTAHVRHRAKYADVPVRPDQEFVFTLKGRPTGRRARTVRDLLAALPALDDDVVQGHLRRGDFRRWIEGVFGDRELGGAIGRLEQGDISNARETLLRAVADRYGDPCEI
;
A
#
# COMPACT_ATOMS: atom_id res chain seq x y z
N MET A 1 -21.18 -0.24 -2.67
CA MET A 1 -20.92 -0.44 -1.21
C MET A 1 -21.03 0.87 -0.45
N LEU A 2 -20.33 1.94 -0.85
CA LEU A 2 -20.44 3.28 -0.25
C LEU A 2 -21.87 3.83 -0.19
N GLU A 3 -22.65 3.71 -1.28
CA GLU A 3 -24.07 4.11 -1.30
C GLU A 3 -24.93 3.43 -0.23
N THR A 4 -24.72 2.12 -0.02
CA THR A 4 -25.45 1.36 1.01
C THR A 4 -25.09 1.83 2.40
N LEU A 5 -23.81 2.17 2.63
CA LEU A 5 -23.36 2.77 3.89
C LEU A 5 -23.98 4.15 4.09
N THR A 6 -24.00 5.00 3.06
CA THR A 6 -24.65 6.32 3.12
C THR A 6 -26.12 6.21 3.50
N ARG A 7 -26.88 5.29 2.87
CA ARG A 7 -28.28 5.04 3.21
C ARG A 7 -28.45 4.55 4.64
N LEU A 8 -27.61 3.61 5.09
CA LEU A 8 -27.66 3.09 6.46
C LEU A 8 -27.37 4.20 7.49
N ARG A 9 -26.40 5.07 7.21
CA ARG A 9 -26.05 6.21 8.07
C ARG A 9 -27.19 7.22 8.16
N ARG A 10 -27.88 7.54 7.05
CA ARG A 10 -29.08 8.40 7.09
C ARG A 10 -30.22 7.76 7.88
N ALA A 11 -30.40 6.45 7.78
CA ALA A 11 -31.50 5.76 8.45
C ALA A 11 -31.25 5.52 9.94
N THR A 12 -30.00 5.29 10.35
CA THR A 12 -29.68 4.77 11.70
C THR A 12 -28.66 5.61 12.48
N GLY A 13 -28.00 6.58 11.83
CA GLY A 13 -26.84 7.28 12.38
C GLY A 13 -25.54 6.44 12.38
N LEU A 14 -25.61 5.16 12.01
CA LEU A 14 -24.48 4.23 12.05
C LEU A 14 -23.99 3.82 10.65
N PRO A 15 -22.67 3.60 10.47
CA PRO A 15 -21.59 3.87 11.42
C PRO A 15 -21.28 5.37 11.57
N HIS A 16 -20.77 5.78 12.74
CA HIS A 16 -20.39 7.17 13.01
C HIS A 16 -19.16 7.64 12.21
N ARG A 17 -18.27 6.71 11.83
CA ARG A 17 -17.04 6.99 11.08
C ARG A 17 -16.89 6.03 9.92
N VAL A 18 -16.45 6.56 8.79
CA VAL A 18 -16.13 5.78 7.58
C VAL A 18 -14.71 6.12 7.16
N VAL A 19 -13.84 5.12 7.11
CA VAL A 19 -12.48 5.26 6.58
C VAL A 19 -12.47 4.76 5.14
N VAL A 20 -12.02 5.60 4.22
CA VAL A 20 -11.84 5.24 2.81
C VAL A 20 -10.36 5.27 2.49
N ASP A 21 -9.77 4.09 2.34
CA ASP A 21 -8.38 3.96 1.91
C ASP A 21 -8.27 4.06 0.38
N GLU A 22 -7.16 4.63 -0.09
CA GLU A 22 -6.92 4.94 -1.50
C GLU A 22 -8.09 5.67 -2.19
N ALA A 23 -8.60 6.69 -1.50
CA ALA A 23 -9.80 7.42 -1.88
C ALA A 23 -9.78 7.97 -3.32
N HIS A 24 -8.59 8.28 -3.87
CA HIS A 24 -8.43 8.80 -5.23
C HIS A 24 -8.94 7.87 -6.34
N TYR A 25 -9.14 6.58 -6.09
CA TYR A 25 -9.78 5.69 -7.08
C TYR A 25 -11.29 5.92 -7.21
N PHE A 26 -11.94 6.30 -6.12
CA PHE A 26 -13.41 6.34 -6.04
C PHE A 26 -13.96 7.77 -6.01
N LEU A 27 -13.16 8.69 -5.51
CA LEU A 27 -13.56 10.05 -5.16
C LEU A 27 -12.93 11.12 -6.07
N ASN A 28 -12.52 10.71 -7.28
CA ASN A 28 -11.96 11.59 -8.30
C ASN A 28 -13.02 12.44 -9.03
N ARG A 29 -14.28 12.01 -8.96
CA ARG A 29 -15.45 12.67 -9.54
C ARG A 29 -16.61 12.45 -8.59
N LEU A 30 -17.36 13.51 -8.29
CA LEU A 30 -18.61 13.42 -7.52
C LEU A 30 -19.79 13.55 -8.47
N ASP A 31 -19.87 12.61 -9.41
CA ASP A 31 -20.98 12.56 -10.35
C ASP A 31 -22.24 11.95 -9.68
N ASP A 32 -22.08 11.30 -8.51
CA ASP A 32 -23.17 10.72 -7.73
C ASP A 32 -23.12 11.15 -6.24
N PRO A 33 -24.06 12.01 -5.78
CA PRO A 33 -24.15 12.43 -4.38
C PRO A 33 -24.50 11.29 -3.41
N ALA A 34 -24.96 10.13 -3.89
CA ALA A 34 -25.22 8.96 -3.04
C ALA A 34 -23.92 8.28 -2.56
N LEU A 35 -22.80 8.48 -3.27
CA LEU A 35 -21.50 7.90 -2.91
C LEU A 35 -20.86 8.56 -1.69
N PHE A 36 -21.08 9.86 -1.50
CA PHE A 36 -20.44 10.64 -0.44
C PHE A 36 -21.38 11.70 0.12
N ASP A 37 -21.82 11.50 1.36
CA ASP A 37 -22.69 12.44 2.05
C ASP A 37 -21.87 13.52 2.76
N ARG A 38 -21.86 14.72 2.19
CA ARG A 38 -21.12 15.87 2.74
C ARG A 38 -21.74 16.41 4.04
N GLU A 39 -23.04 16.19 4.26
CA GLU A 39 -23.77 16.75 5.42
C GLU A 39 -23.54 15.92 6.68
N LEU A 40 -23.53 14.59 6.56
CA LEU A 40 -23.32 13.69 7.70
C LEU A 40 -21.88 13.71 8.24
N GLY A 41 -20.92 14.23 7.48
CA GLY A 41 -19.50 14.25 7.84
C GLY A 41 -18.96 12.86 8.23
N GLY A 42 -17.97 12.82 9.12
CA GLY A 42 -17.49 11.56 9.72
C GLY A 42 -16.63 10.68 8.80
N TYR A 43 -16.14 11.23 7.67
CA TYR A 43 -15.24 10.53 6.76
C TYR A 43 -13.78 10.79 7.11
N LEU A 44 -12.95 9.74 7.06
CA LEU A 44 -11.49 9.83 7.03
C LEU A 44 -11.03 9.33 5.66
N LEU A 45 -10.51 10.23 4.84
CA LEU A 45 -10.03 9.89 3.51
C LEU A 45 -8.51 9.73 3.56
N VAL A 46 -8.02 8.57 3.13
CA VAL A 46 -6.60 8.28 3.02
C VAL A 46 -6.23 8.23 1.54
N THR A 47 -5.20 8.98 1.15
CA THR A 47 -4.74 9.03 -0.24
C THR A 47 -3.29 9.48 -0.31
N TYR A 48 -2.53 8.92 -1.26
CA TYR A 48 -1.23 9.46 -1.68
C TYR A 48 -1.32 10.33 -2.95
N ARG A 49 -2.52 10.45 -3.54
CA ARG A 49 -2.81 11.25 -4.75
C ARG A 49 -3.93 12.24 -4.47
N ILE A 50 -3.69 13.18 -3.57
CA ILE A 50 -4.69 14.19 -3.21
C ILE A 50 -5.12 15.05 -4.41
N SER A 51 -4.23 15.28 -5.39
CA SER A 51 -4.55 16.01 -6.63
C SER A 51 -5.57 15.31 -7.54
N ASP A 52 -5.80 14.02 -7.30
CA ASP A 52 -6.74 13.21 -8.09
C ASP A 52 -8.10 13.11 -7.38
N LEU A 53 -8.26 13.69 -6.19
CA LEU A 53 -9.59 13.87 -5.58
C LEU A 53 -10.34 15.02 -6.25
N SER A 54 -11.66 14.92 -6.31
CA SER A 54 -12.50 16.01 -6.82
C SER A 54 -12.34 17.26 -5.97
N SER A 55 -12.37 18.43 -6.61
CA SER A 55 -12.29 19.75 -5.95
C SER A 55 -13.33 19.92 -4.85
N ASP A 56 -14.51 19.35 -5.08
CA ASP A 56 -15.64 19.36 -4.16
C ASP A 56 -15.34 18.65 -2.83
N ILE A 57 -14.58 17.56 -2.86
CA ILE A 57 -14.18 16.83 -1.65
C ILE A 57 -13.12 17.59 -0.89
N LEU A 58 -12.13 18.13 -1.63
CA LEU A 58 -11.10 18.95 -1.04
C LEU A 58 -11.72 20.18 -0.36
N ALA A 59 -12.68 20.83 -1.03
CA ALA A 59 -13.42 21.97 -0.49
C ALA A 59 -14.41 21.60 0.63
N ALA A 60 -14.83 20.34 0.76
CA ALA A 60 -15.65 19.87 1.88
C ALA A 60 -14.80 19.40 3.09
N SER A 61 -13.49 19.25 2.91
CA SER A 61 -12.60 18.75 3.95
C SER A 61 -12.31 19.84 5.00
N GLU A 62 -12.33 19.46 6.27
CA GLU A 62 -12.13 20.37 7.41
C GLU A 62 -10.65 20.47 7.81
N ALA A 63 -9.87 19.42 7.57
CA ALA A 63 -8.45 19.39 7.83
C ALA A 63 -7.77 18.31 6.99
N ALA A 64 -6.47 18.46 6.76
CA ALA A 64 -5.61 17.44 6.20
C ALA A 64 -4.43 17.14 7.13
N ILE A 65 -4.10 15.86 7.29
CA ILE A 65 -2.85 15.42 7.90
C ILE A 65 -1.94 14.96 6.77
N VAL A 66 -0.76 15.55 6.68
CA VAL A 66 0.12 15.41 5.52
C VAL A 66 1.51 15.02 5.98
N THR A 67 2.05 13.95 5.41
CA THR A 67 3.47 13.58 5.53
C THR A 67 4.29 14.28 4.45
N ARG A 68 5.59 14.02 4.34
CA ARG A 68 6.44 14.66 3.33
C ARG A 68 5.82 14.56 1.93
N ILE A 69 5.63 15.72 1.28
CA ILE A 69 5.24 15.83 -0.13
C ILE A 69 6.34 16.57 -0.88
N GLU A 70 6.94 15.88 -1.85
CA GLU A 70 7.93 16.46 -2.78
C GLU A 70 7.28 16.85 -4.11
N ASP A 71 6.18 16.18 -4.48
CA ASP A 71 5.46 16.45 -5.73
C ASP A 71 4.67 17.76 -5.64
N ARG A 72 5.01 18.71 -6.52
CA ARG A 72 4.40 20.05 -6.54
C ARG A 72 2.90 20.00 -6.83
N ARG A 73 2.42 19.06 -7.66
CA ARG A 73 1.00 18.95 -8.01
C ARG A 73 0.18 18.48 -6.81
N GLN A 74 0.68 17.50 -6.06
CA GLN A 74 0.05 17.05 -4.80
C GLN A 74 0.04 18.17 -3.77
N ALA A 75 1.15 18.88 -3.63
CA ALA A 75 1.28 19.96 -2.66
C ALA A 75 0.33 21.14 -2.97
N LEU A 76 0.18 21.51 -4.25
CA LEU A 76 -0.75 22.58 -4.65
C LEU A 76 -2.21 22.21 -4.42
N ALA A 77 -2.60 20.94 -4.59
CA ALA A 77 -3.99 20.52 -4.37
C ALA A 77 -4.46 20.73 -2.92
N LEU A 78 -3.54 20.68 -1.94
CA LEU A 78 -3.85 20.95 -0.53
C LEU A 78 -4.29 22.40 -0.26
N LEU A 79 -4.03 23.36 -1.17
CA LEU A 79 -4.50 24.74 -1.04
C LEU A 79 -6.02 24.82 -1.02
N THR A 80 -6.68 23.85 -1.66
CA THR A 80 -8.14 23.75 -1.70
C THR A 80 -8.72 23.35 -0.34
N VAL A 81 -7.95 22.61 0.47
CA VAL A 81 -8.36 22.18 1.82
C VAL A 81 -8.10 23.28 2.86
N ALA A 82 -6.98 24.00 2.72
CA ALA A 82 -6.58 25.08 3.62
C ALA A 82 -6.47 26.43 2.89
N PRO A 83 -7.60 27.00 2.42
CA PRO A 83 -7.60 28.29 1.74
C PRO A 83 -7.20 29.40 2.73
N GLY A 84 -6.13 30.15 2.44
CA GLY A 84 -5.69 31.29 3.26
C GLY A 84 -4.23 31.26 3.71
N ALA A 85 -3.52 30.13 3.56
CA ALA A 85 -2.08 30.07 3.78
C ALA A 85 -1.33 30.64 2.57
N ALA A 86 -0.28 31.44 2.81
CA ALA A 86 0.60 31.90 1.73
C ALA A 86 1.27 30.69 1.06
N PRO A 87 1.07 30.46 -0.26
CA PRO A 87 1.47 29.23 -0.90
C PRO A 87 2.97 28.89 -0.82
N SER A 88 3.85 29.84 -0.55
CA SER A 88 5.30 29.62 -0.53
C SER A 88 5.82 29.02 0.79
N GLU A 89 5.28 29.45 1.93
CA GLU A 89 5.84 29.11 3.25
C GLU A 89 5.54 27.66 3.65
N TRP A 90 4.28 27.25 3.49
CA TRP A 90 3.83 25.90 3.77
C TRP A 90 4.38 24.85 2.78
N LEU A 91 4.57 25.17 1.48
CA LEU A 91 5.15 24.22 0.50
C LEU A 91 6.58 23.81 0.88
N ALA A 92 7.41 24.79 1.27
CA ALA A 92 8.77 24.51 1.73
C ALA A 92 8.76 23.67 3.01
N MET A 93 7.84 23.96 3.93
CA MET A 93 7.67 23.18 5.15
C MET A 93 7.28 21.73 4.86
N LEU A 94 6.27 21.49 4.00
CA LEU A 94 5.81 20.15 3.63
C LEU A 94 6.92 19.31 2.97
N ALA A 95 7.76 19.92 2.14
CA ALA A 95 8.92 19.26 1.53
C ALA A 95 10.01 18.92 2.56
N SER A 96 10.10 19.68 3.66
CA SER A 96 11.11 19.53 4.71
C SER A 96 10.76 18.53 5.83
N LEU A 97 9.54 17.99 5.86
CA LEU A 97 9.09 17.07 6.91
C LEU A 97 9.96 15.82 6.97
N GLY A 98 10.38 15.37 8.14
CA GLY A 98 11.07 14.11 8.39
C GLY A 98 10.20 12.88 8.11
N ILE A 99 10.81 11.70 8.14
CA ILE A 99 10.08 10.43 7.92
C ILE A 99 9.10 10.12 9.05
N ASP A 100 9.37 10.64 10.24
CA ASP A 100 8.57 10.52 11.46
C ASP A 100 7.73 11.77 11.73
N GLU A 101 7.58 12.67 10.76
CA GLU A 101 6.88 13.94 10.95
C GLU A 101 5.72 14.10 9.98
N ALA A 102 4.71 14.84 10.45
CA ALA A 102 3.55 15.22 9.68
C ALA A 102 3.14 16.65 10.03
N ALA A 103 2.33 17.24 9.16
CA ALA A 103 1.70 18.53 9.37
C ALA A 103 0.19 18.38 9.38
N LEU A 104 -0.46 19.00 10.38
CA LEU A 104 -1.89 19.24 10.39
C LEU A 104 -2.17 20.58 9.71
N LEU A 105 -2.94 20.53 8.64
CA LEU A 105 -3.43 21.66 7.86
C LEU A 105 -4.91 21.84 8.20
N PRO A 106 -5.28 22.71 9.15
CA PRO A 106 -6.68 23.02 9.39
C PRO A 106 -7.24 23.84 8.21
N ARG A 107 -8.55 23.75 7.98
CA ARG A 107 -9.24 24.73 7.17
C ARG A 107 -9.21 26.07 7.89
N LEU A 108 -8.50 27.04 7.31
CA LEU A 108 -8.32 28.36 7.92
C LEU A 108 -9.65 29.12 7.89
N GLY A 109 -10.17 29.46 9.06
CA GLY A 109 -11.46 30.17 9.16
C GLY A 109 -11.71 30.84 10.52
N GLU A 110 -11.07 30.38 11.60
CA GLU A 110 -11.24 30.98 12.93
C GLU A 110 -9.89 31.23 13.64
N THR A 111 -9.91 32.19 14.57
CA THR A 111 -8.71 32.73 15.24
C THR A 111 -7.89 31.62 15.93
N GLY A 112 -6.69 31.34 15.43
CA GLY A 112 -5.79 30.32 15.99
C GLY A 112 -5.53 29.11 15.09
N ASP A 113 -6.15 29.06 13.91
CA ASP A 113 -5.89 28.04 12.89
C ASP A 113 -4.55 28.33 12.21
N SER A 114 -3.50 27.63 12.64
CA SER A 114 -2.20 27.61 11.98
C SER A 114 -1.77 26.19 11.68
N VAL A 115 -0.89 26.04 10.69
CA VAL A 115 -0.32 24.74 10.34
C VAL A 115 0.53 24.24 11.51
N LYS A 116 0.26 23.02 11.99
CA LYS A 116 0.97 22.42 13.13
C LYS A 116 1.79 21.22 12.68
N ARG A 117 3.12 21.34 12.78
CA ARG A 117 4.04 20.20 12.62
C ARG A 117 4.04 19.37 13.89
N PHE A 118 4.02 18.06 13.75
CA PHE A 118 4.10 17.12 14.86
C PHE A 118 4.87 15.87 14.48
N ARG A 119 5.37 15.15 15.48
CA ARG A 119 6.02 13.84 15.30
C ARG A 119 4.98 12.74 15.41
N VAL A 120 4.94 11.86 14.41
CA VAL A 120 4.09 10.68 14.39
C VAL A 120 4.67 9.65 15.35
N ALA A 121 3.87 9.19 16.31
CA ALA A 121 4.30 8.14 17.23
C ALA A 121 4.66 6.86 16.44
N PRO A 122 5.66 6.09 16.91
CA PRO A 122 5.98 4.81 16.30
C PRO A 122 4.74 3.92 16.31
N ARG A 123 4.56 3.13 15.25
CA ARG A 123 3.47 2.16 15.17
C ARG A 123 3.53 1.21 16.37
N LEU A 124 2.41 1.09 17.08
CA LEU A 124 2.23 0.09 18.14
C LEU A 124 1.90 -1.30 17.58
N THR A 125 1.42 -1.37 16.33
CA THR A 125 1.09 -2.63 15.64
C THR A 125 2.15 -2.95 14.59
N ALA A 126 2.56 -4.22 14.52
CA ALA A 126 3.43 -4.70 13.45
C ALA A 126 2.76 -4.42 12.09
N HIS A 127 3.51 -3.82 11.17
CA HIS A 127 2.98 -3.45 9.86
C HIS A 127 2.70 -4.71 9.02
N VAL A 128 1.43 -5.11 8.94
CA VAL A 128 0.99 -6.10 7.95
C VAL A 128 0.81 -5.36 6.62
N ARG A 129 1.91 -5.13 5.87
CA ARG A 129 1.80 -4.67 4.47
C ARG A 129 0.99 -5.73 3.73
N HIS A 130 -0.26 -5.43 3.36
CA HIS A 130 -1.13 -6.15 2.42
C HIS A 130 -0.56 -7.47 1.85
N ARG A 131 -0.36 -8.49 2.70
CA ARG A 131 0.26 -9.78 2.31
C ARG A 131 -0.60 -10.48 1.26
N ALA A 132 -1.92 -10.34 1.40
CA ALA A 132 -2.92 -10.81 0.44
C ALA A 132 -2.86 -10.10 -0.93
N LYS A 133 -2.51 -8.81 -0.99
CA LYS A 133 -2.47 -8.08 -2.28
C LYS A 133 -1.35 -8.59 -3.19
N TYR A 134 -0.19 -8.95 -2.63
CA TYR A 134 0.94 -9.47 -3.41
C TYR A 134 0.85 -10.97 -3.69
N ALA A 135 0.07 -11.70 -2.89
CA ALA A 135 -0.24 -13.10 -3.16
C ALA A 135 -0.96 -13.24 -4.51
N ASP A 136 -1.84 -12.30 -4.85
CA ASP A 136 -2.81 -12.47 -5.93
C ASP A 136 -2.72 -11.46 -7.08
N VAL A 137 -2.07 -10.30 -6.89
CA VAL A 137 -1.93 -9.30 -7.97
C VAL A 137 -0.69 -9.61 -8.83
N PRO A 138 -0.86 -9.85 -10.15
CA PRO A 138 0.24 -10.19 -11.04
C PRO A 138 1.19 -9.01 -11.23
N VAL A 139 2.49 -9.31 -11.25
CA VAL A 139 3.56 -8.37 -11.59
C VAL A 139 3.57 -8.06 -13.08
N ARG A 140 4.29 -7.01 -13.48
CA ARG A 140 4.43 -6.64 -14.89
C ARG A 140 5.19 -7.72 -15.67
N PRO A 141 4.97 -7.86 -16.99
CA PRO A 141 5.59 -8.92 -17.81
C PRO A 141 7.13 -8.99 -17.78
N ASP A 142 7.77 -7.83 -17.58
CA ASP A 142 9.22 -7.65 -17.45
C ASP A 142 9.77 -8.01 -16.06
N GLN A 143 8.88 -8.19 -15.08
CA GLN A 143 9.20 -8.53 -13.69
C GLN A 143 8.80 -9.98 -13.32
N GLU A 144 8.26 -10.74 -14.27
CA GLU A 144 7.87 -12.14 -14.04
C GLU A 144 9.09 -13.01 -13.72
N PHE A 145 8.92 -13.97 -12.82
CA PHE A 145 9.95 -14.97 -12.57
C PHE A 145 9.92 -16.01 -13.69
N VAL A 146 11.06 -16.23 -14.34
CA VAL A 146 11.21 -17.26 -15.37
C VAL A 146 12.01 -18.42 -14.78
N PHE A 147 11.39 -19.61 -14.73
CA PHE A 147 12.09 -20.81 -14.28
C PHE A 147 13.03 -21.31 -15.37
N THR A 148 14.25 -21.65 -14.99
CA THR A 148 15.33 -22.06 -15.91
C THR A 148 16.03 -23.31 -15.42
N LEU A 149 16.32 -24.22 -16.35
CA LEU A 149 17.18 -25.38 -16.12
C LEU A 149 18.44 -25.23 -16.98
N LYS A 150 19.62 -25.22 -16.35
CA LYS A 150 20.92 -25.07 -17.04
C LYS A 150 20.94 -23.85 -18.01
N GLY A 151 20.33 -22.75 -17.60
CA GLY A 151 20.27 -21.49 -18.37
C GLY A 151 19.21 -21.46 -19.48
N ARG A 152 18.41 -22.52 -19.68
CA ARG A 152 17.30 -22.54 -20.64
C ARG A 152 15.96 -22.39 -19.92
N PRO A 153 15.03 -21.53 -20.38
CA PRO A 153 13.69 -21.43 -19.82
C PRO A 153 12.94 -22.76 -19.89
N THR A 154 12.24 -23.13 -18.82
CA THR A 154 11.40 -24.34 -18.76
C THR A 154 10.01 -24.13 -19.37
N GLY A 155 9.70 -22.91 -19.79
CA GLY A 155 8.37 -22.50 -20.27
C GLY A 155 7.40 -22.10 -19.15
N ARG A 156 7.71 -22.40 -17.89
CA ARG A 156 6.91 -21.95 -16.74
C ARG A 156 7.37 -20.57 -16.26
N ARG A 157 6.42 -19.79 -15.77
CA ARG A 157 6.64 -18.45 -15.21
C ARG A 157 5.78 -18.25 -13.96
N ALA A 158 6.23 -17.41 -13.04
CA ALA A 158 5.43 -16.95 -11.91
C ALA A 158 5.22 -15.43 -12.01
N ARG A 159 3.95 -15.01 -11.95
CA ARG A 159 3.54 -13.60 -11.96
C ARG A 159 3.10 -13.13 -10.59
N THR A 160 2.78 -14.04 -9.69
CA THR A 160 2.41 -13.77 -8.30
C THR A 160 3.19 -14.67 -7.34
N VAL A 161 3.16 -14.36 -6.04
CA VAL A 161 3.71 -15.27 -5.03
C VAL A 161 2.89 -16.58 -4.98
N ARG A 162 1.58 -16.54 -5.26
CA ARG A 162 0.74 -17.74 -5.37
C ARG A 162 1.13 -18.60 -6.58
N ASP A 163 1.48 -18.01 -7.72
CA ASP A 163 1.98 -18.75 -8.88
C ASP A 163 3.29 -19.47 -8.55
N LEU A 164 4.18 -18.81 -7.80
CA LEU A 164 5.42 -19.44 -7.33
C LEU A 164 5.09 -20.64 -6.43
N LEU A 165 4.22 -20.48 -5.44
CA LEU A 165 3.77 -21.57 -4.56
C LEU A 165 3.16 -22.73 -5.34
N ALA A 166 2.28 -22.44 -6.31
CA ALA A 166 1.64 -23.45 -7.14
C ALA A 166 2.62 -24.16 -8.09
N ALA A 167 3.65 -23.46 -8.56
CA ALA A 167 4.65 -24.03 -9.47
C ALA A 167 5.65 -24.95 -8.75
N LEU A 168 6.06 -24.61 -7.53
CA LEU A 168 7.13 -25.29 -6.78
C LEU A 168 6.96 -26.83 -6.66
N PRO A 169 5.76 -27.38 -6.35
CA PRO A 169 5.56 -28.82 -6.26
C PRO A 169 5.81 -29.56 -7.57
N ALA A 170 5.60 -28.90 -8.71
CA ALA A 170 5.67 -29.52 -10.03
C ALA A 170 6.97 -29.25 -10.79
N LEU A 171 7.93 -28.52 -10.21
CA LEU A 171 9.25 -28.26 -10.80
C LEU A 171 10.22 -29.40 -10.50
N ASP A 172 11.27 -29.54 -11.31
CA ASP A 172 12.38 -30.44 -11.02
C ASP A 172 13.26 -29.87 -9.89
N ASP A 173 13.82 -30.73 -9.03
CA ASP A 173 14.67 -30.27 -7.92
C ASP A 173 15.90 -29.50 -8.41
N ASP A 174 16.48 -29.90 -9.54
CA ASP A 174 17.61 -29.20 -10.17
C ASP A 174 17.27 -27.74 -10.51
N VAL A 175 16.02 -27.45 -10.88
CA VAL A 175 15.55 -26.07 -11.15
C VAL A 175 15.51 -25.28 -9.85
N VAL A 176 14.86 -25.84 -8.82
CA VAL A 176 14.68 -25.16 -7.52
C VAL A 176 16.03 -24.91 -6.85
N GLN A 177 16.88 -25.94 -6.75
CA GLN A 177 18.21 -25.82 -6.17
C GLN A 177 19.10 -24.86 -6.98
N GLY A 178 19.01 -24.92 -8.31
CA GLY A 178 19.77 -24.02 -9.18
C GLY A 178 19.42 -22.54 -8.95
N HIS A 179 18.13 -22.22 -8.83
CA HIS A 179 17.67 -20.86 -8.55
C HIS A 179 18.01 -20.40 -7.12
N LEU A 180 17.94 -21.29 -6.13
CA LEU A 180 18.35 -20.98 -4.76
C LEU A 180 19.85 -20.68 -4.67
N ARG A 181 20.72 -21.52 -5.25
CA ARG A 181 22.18 -21.28 -5.24
C ARG A 181 22.58 -19.95 -5.87
N ARG A 182 21.81 -19.47 -6.85
CA ARG A 182 22.05 -18.17 -7.52
C ARG A 182 21.36 -16.98 -6.82
N GLY A 183 20.61 -17.23 -5.76
CA GLY A 183 19.83 -16.22 -5.06
C GLY A 183 18.72 -15.59 -5.90
N ASP A 184 18.20 -16.32 -6.89
CA ASP A 184 17.21 -15.78 -7.83
C ASP A 184 15.87 -15.50 -7.11
N PHE A 185 15.42 -16.43 -6.25
CA PHE A 185 14.17 -16.26 -5.51
C PHE A 185 14.22 -15.08 -4.55
N ARG A 186 15.30 -14.97 -3.76
CA ARG A 186 15.50 -13.83 -2.85
C ARG A 186 15.51 -12.50 -3.62
N ARG A 187 16.28 -12.40 -4.71
CA ARG A 187 16.35 -11.17 -5.53
C ARG A 187 15.00 -10.79 -6.11
N TRP A 188 14.22 -11.77 -6.56
CA TRP A 188 12.88 -11.51 -7.08
C TRP A 188 11.93 -11.03 -5.98
N ILE A 189 11.90 -11.70 -4.83
CA ILE A 189 11.04 -11.34 -3.69
C ILE A 189 11.38 -9.96 -3.12
N GLU A 190 12.67 -9.66 -2.91
CA GLU A 190 13.10 -8.36 -2.40
C GLU A 190 12.96 -7.25 -3.45
N GLY A 191 13.29 -7.53 -4.71
CA GLY A 191 13.31 -6.53 -5.78
C GLY A 191 11.94 -6.18 -6.36
N VAL A 192 11.04 -7.17 -6.46
CA VAL A 192 9.72 -6.99 -7.08
C VAL A 192 8.64 -6.71 -6.04
N PHE A 193 8.65 -7.43 -4.91
CA PHE A 193 7.63 -7.31 -3.86
C PHE A 193 8.09 -6.49 -2.64
N GLY A 194 9.39 -6.20 -2.51
CA GLY A 194 9.94 -5.46 -1.37
C GLY A 194 9.87 -6.21 -0.05
N ASP A 195 9.63 -7.53 -0.06
CA ASP A 195 9.48 -8.34 1.15
C ASP A 195 10.83 -8.83 1.67
N ARG A 196 11.52 -7.93 2.38
CA ARG A 196 12.82 -8.22 3.01
C ARG A 196 12.75 -9.29 4.09
N GLU A 197 11.58 -9.53 4.67
CA GLU A 197 11.40 -10.55 5.71
C GLU A 197 11.44 -11.95 5.10
N LEU A 198 10.65 -12.19 4.03
CA LEU A 198 10.75 -13.43 3.25
C LEU A 198 12.11 -13.55 2.56
N GLY A 199 12.63 -12.47 1.99
CA GLY A 199 13.97 -12.44 1.39
C GLY A 199 15.06 -12.89 2.37
N GLY A 200 15.00 -12.43 3.62
CA GLY A 200 15.89 -12.87 4.69
C GLY A 200 15.69 -14.33 5.10
N ALA A 201 14.45 -14.84 5.09
CA ALA A 201 14.17 -16.25 5.34
C ALA A 201 14.75 -17.15 4.24
N ILE A 202 14.54 -16.79 2.97
CA ILE A 202 15.10 -17.49 1.81
C ILE A 202 16.63 -17.43 1.85
N GLY A 203 17.22 -16.28 2.17
CA GLY A 203 18.67 -16.13 2.27
C GLY A 203 19.33 -17.07 3.30
N ARG A 204 18.62 -17.44 4.38
CA ARG A 204 19.11 -18.47 5.32
C ARG A 204 19.08 -19.88 4.71
N LEU A 205 18.12 -20.17 3.82
CA LEU A 205 18.04 -21.43 3.08
C LEU A 205 19.16 -21.54 2.05
N GLU A 206 19.50 -20.45 1.39
CA GLU A 206 20.57 -20.38 0.39
C GLU A 206 21.95 -20.73 0.98
N GLN A 207 22.14 -20.51 2.29
CA GLN A 207 23.38 -20.77 3.03
C GLN A 207 23.41 -22.14 3.73
N GLY A 208 22.29 -22.86 3.75
CA GLY A 208 22.11 -24.11 4.48
C GLY A 208 22.13 -25.36 3.60
N ASP A 209 21.71 -26.49 4.18
CA ASP A 209 21.52 -27.74 3.43
C ASP A 209 20.31 -27.63 2.48
N ILE A 210 20.59 -27.78 1.19
CA ILE A 210 19.63 -27.58 0.10
C ILE A 210 18.83 -28.87 -0.21
N SER A 211 19.11 -29.97 0.51
CA SER A 211 18.50 -31.28 0.29
C SER A 211 16.97 -31.27 0.43
N ASN A 212 16.42 -30.42 1.32
CA ASN A 212 14.97 -30.24 1.51
C ASN A 212 14.49 -28.85 1.05
N ALA A 213 15.25 -28.17 0.19
CA ALA A 213 15.02 -26.74 -0.02
C ALA A 213 13.66 -26.40 -0.65
N ARG A 214 13.09 -27.32 -1.44
CA ARG A 214 11.73 -27.15 -1.97
C ARG A 214 10.71 -27.05 -0.85
N GLU A 215 10.74 -27.99 0.10
CA GLU A 215 9.81 -28.03 1.22
C GLU A 215 10.00 -26.84 2.16
N THR A 216 11.26 -26.47 2.44
CA THR A 216 11.54 -25.32 3.30
C THR A 216 11.18 -24.00 2.64
N LEU A 217 11.37 -23.87 1.32
CA LEU A 217 10.92 -22.71 0.56
C LEU A 217 9.40 -22.62 0.54
N LEU A 218 8.70 -23.74 0.30
CA LEU A 218 7.24 -23.82 0.38
C LEU A 218 6.75 -23.39 1.76
N ARG A 219 7.32 -23.91 2.84
CA ARG A 219 6.98 -23.51 4.22
C ARG A 219 7.24 -22.02 4.47
N ALA A 220 8.42 -21.51 4.12
CA ALA A 220 8.75 -20.11 4.33
C ALA A 220 7.80 -19.16 3.59
N VAL A 221 7.42 -19.52 2.36
CA VAL A 221 6.46 -18.74 1.58
C VAL A 221 5.03 -18.93 2.12
N ALA A 222 4.63 -20.13 2.55
CA ALA A 222 3.32 -20.41 3.14
C ALA A 222 3.12 -19.74 4.51
N ASP A 223 4.10 -19.79 5.41
CA ASP A 223 4.07 -19.06 6.70
C ASP A 223 3.92 -17.55 6.48
N ARG A 224 4.45 -17.06 5.35
CA ARG A 224 4.43 -15.66 4.97
C ARG A 224 3.23 -15.24 4.12
N TYR A 225 2.64 -16.11 3.30
CA TYR A 225 1.59 -15.74 2.33
C TYR A 225 0.38 -16.67 2.31
N GLY A 226 0.39 -17.74 3.10
CA GLY A 226 -0.75 -18.64 3.26
C GLY A 226 -1.88 -17.96 4.01
N ASP A 227 -3.10 -18.16 3.53
CA ASP A 227 -4.30 -17.82 4.28
C ASP A 227 -4.39 -18.72 5.53
N PRO A 228 -4.79 -18.20 6.70
CA PRO A 228 -5.03 -19.01 7.90
C PRO A 228 -6.26 -19.94 7.81
N CYS A 229 -6.74 -20.29 6.61
CA CYS A 229 -7.88 -21.17 6.41
C CYS A 229 -7.54 -22.29 5.43
N GLU A 230 -6.91 -23.35 5.94
CA GLU A 230 -7.17 -24.76 5.58
C GLU A 230 -6.28 -25.65 6.46
N ILE A 231 -6.75 -25.88 7.70
CA ILE A 231 -6.53 -27.11 8.48
C ILE A 231 -7.91 -27.58 8.92
#